data_AF-A0A139WAM4-F1
#
_entry.id   AF-A0A139WAM4-F1
#
_cell.length_a   1.000
_cell.length_b   1.000
_cell.length_c   1.000
_cell.angle_alpha   90.00
_cell.angle_beta   90.00
_cell.angle_gamma   90.00
#
_symmetry.space_group_name_H-M   'P 1'
#
loop_
_entity.id
_entity.type
_entity.pdbx_description
1 polymer ?
#
loop_
_entity_poly.entity_id
_entity_poly.type
_entity_poly.pdbx_seq_one_letter_code
_entity_poly.pdbx_strand_id
1 'polypeptide(L)'
;MNESSSLNDSKVKDSEKSLCELASHEFATIKETITFVDKTLFIKCLLSDTSEIVLLTAPRAFGKTTLMDMLKQFLLGQKSLFENLKICTEETQFFSKHCKLHPVIHIDLGSVRGSSFAEVKQQLALAINYTFREHSYLVKKTDDGTLAWASDKLNISNLKIASFEKFCDREKCIMLREADLKHSLHFLSEVLHTHYEEDVFVLIDEYDAPAVGLVFESCPNKDDIGLINDFLKDFMANTLKFNDFIKRSLIFACVRLAGSFSGDAARVIRYYPFLSDLRYAPYLGFTDEEVM
;
A
#
# COMPACT_ATOMS: atom_id res chain seq x y z
N MET A 1 -9.06 54.37 -16.17
CA MET A 1 -7.84 53.65 -15.73
C MET A 1 -8.24 52.72 -14.60
N ASN A 2 -7.95 51.42 -14.79
CA ASN A 2 -7.76 50.37 -13.79
C ASN A 2 -8.93 49.95 -12.88
N GLU A 3 -9.85 49.15 -13.43
CA GLU A 3 -10.60 48.15 -12.63
C GLU A 3 -10.56 46.73 -13.23
N SER A 4 -9.88 46.51 -14.36
CA SER A 4 -9.86 45.23 -15.08
C SER A 4 -8.64 44.33 -14.79
N SER A 5 -7.71 44.75 -13.93
CA SER A 5 -6.46 44.00 -13.67
C SER A 5 -6.50 43.12 -12.40
N SER A 6 -7.40 43.37 -11.45
CA SER A 6 -7.44 42.63 -10.16
C SER A 6 -8.26 41.35 -10.19
N LEU A 7 -9.21 41.22 -11.12
CA LEU A 7 -10.06 40.02 -11.30
C LEU A 7 -9.37 38.89 -12.10
N ASN A 8 -8.35 39.22 -12.90
CA ASN A 8 -7.56 38.22 -13.63
C ASN A 8 -6.45 37.62 -12.78
N ASP A 9 -5.82 38.39 -11.88
CA ASP A 9 -4.75 37.89 -11.01
C ASP A 9 -5.25 36.93 -9.92
N SER A 10 -6.51 37.06 -9.47
CA SER A 10 -7.09 36.12 -8.50
C SER A 10 -7.45 34.78 -9.15
N LYS A 11 -8.04 34.79 -10.35
CA LYS A 11 -8.35 33.57 -11.12
C LYS A 11 -7.10 32.81 -11.54
N VAL A 12 -6.02 33.52 -11.91
CA VAL A 12 -4.74 32.88 -12.25
C VAL A 12 -4.10 32.25 -11.01
N LYS A 13 -4.11 32.92 -9.85
CA LYS A 13 -3.62 32.35 -8.59
C LYS A 13 -4.44 31.17 -8.08
N ASP A 14 -5.76 31.18 -8.24
CA ASP A 14 -6.61 30.03 -7.89
C ASP A 14 -6.41 28.85 -8.86
N SER A 15 -6.12 29.11 -10.15
CA SER A 15 -5.80 28.07 -11.13
C SER A 15 -4.40 27.47 -10.97
N GLU A 16 -3.41 28.25 -10.53
CA GLU A 16 -2.07 27.74 -10.20
C GLU A 16 -2.08 26.97 -8.88
N LYS A 17 -2.94 27.34 -7.92
CA LYS A 17 -3.22 26.53 -6.73
C LYS A 17 -3.89 25.20 -7.09
N SER A 18 -4.90 25.21 -7.97
CA SER A 18 -5.63 24.00 -8.35
C SER A 18 -4.79 22.99 -9.16
N LEU A 19 -3.76 23.44 -9.87
CA LEU A 19 -2.84 22.56 -10.61
C LEU A 19 -1.72 22.00 -9.72
N CYS A 20 -1.30 22.74 -8.68
CA CYS A 20 -0.31 22.28 -7.69
C CYS A 20 -0.86 21.22 -6.71
N GLU A 21 -2.19 21.07 -6.62
CA GLU A 21 -2.88 20.16 -5.69
C GLU A 21 -2.85 18.68 -6.11
N LEU A 22 -2.53 18.37 -7.37
CA LEU A 22 -2.41 16.99 -7.91
C LEU A 22 -1.06 16.32 -7.62
N ALA A 23 -0.18 16.95 -6.82
CA ALA A 23 1.10 16.36 -6.44
C ALA A 23 1.01 15.39 -5.25
N SER A 24 -0.10 15.39 -4.52
CA SER A 24 -0.32 14.49 -3.39
C SER A 24 -0.96 13.17 -3.84
N HIS A 25 -0.67 12.10 -3.12
CA HIS A 25 -1.41 10.84 -3.24
C HIS A 25 -2.26 10.54 -2.01
N GLU A 26 -2.20 11.39 -0.98
CA GLU A 26 -2.99 11.23 0.24
C GLU A 26 -4.45 11.53 -0.04
N PHE A 27 -5.33 10.59 0.29
CA PHE A 27 -6.76 10.68 0.06
C PHE A 27 -7.37 11.89 0.78
N ALA A 28 -6.95 12.16 2.02
CA ALA A 28 -7.43 13.32 2.78
C ALA A 28 -7.09 14.65 2.10
N THR A 29 -5.94 14.74 1.44
CA THR A 29 -5.55 15.94 0.67
C THR A 29 -6.31 16.02 -0.65
N ILE A 30 -6.38 14.92 -1.41
CA ILE A 30 -7.05 14.87 -2.72
C ILE A 30 -8.56 15.14 -2.59
N LYS A 31 -9.21 14.67 -1.53
CA LYS A 31 -10.63 14.90 -1.24
C LYS A 31 -11.02 16.38 -1.20
N GLU A 32 -10.12 17.26 -0.78
CA GLU A 32 -10.38 18.69 -0.65
C GLU A 32 -10.13 19.47 -1.96
N THR A 33 -9.66 18.80 -3.02
CA THR A 33 -9.38 19.41 -4.32
C THR A 33 -10.65 19.57 -5.15
N ILE A 34 -10.69 20.60 -6.01
CA ILE A 34 -11.81 20.80 -6.94
C ILE A 34 -11.95 19.70 -7.99
N THR A 35 -10.88 18.93 -8.21
CA THR A 35 -10.83 17.80 -9.14
C THR A 35 -11.21 16.47 -8.50
N PHE A 36 -11.59 16.48 -7.22
CA PHE A 36 -11.96 15.26 -6.51
C PHE A 36 -13.21 14.63 -7.14
N VAL A 37 -13.07 13.36 -7.51
CA VAL A 37 -14.17 12.52 -7.97
C VAL A 37 -14.36 11.40 -6.96
N ASP A 38 -15.58 11.29 -6.44
CA ASP A 38 -15.88 10.32 -5.39
C ASP A 38 -15.95 8.89 -5.94
N LYS A 39 -14.90 8.14 -5.61
CA LYS A 39 -14.69 6.74 -5.95
C LYS A 39 -14.74 5.83 -4.74
N THR A 40 -15.30 6.28 -3.62
CA THR A 40 -15.31 5.53 -2.36
C THR A 40 -16.08 4.21 -2.44
N LEU A 41 -16.98 4.04 -3.41
CA LEU A 41 -17.64 2.75 -3.70
C LEU A 41 -16.65 1.64 -4.12
N PHE A 42 -15.42 2.00 -4.52
CA PHE A 42 -14.31 1.06 -4.70
C PHE A 42 -14.10 0.18 -3.45
N ILE A 43 -14.25 0.76 -2.26
CA ILE A 43 -14.07 0.06 -0.98
C ILE A 43 -15.09 -1.09 -0.87
N LYS A 44 -16.38 -0.81 -1.12
CA LYS A 44 -17.42 -1.84 -1.09
C LYS A 44 -17.17 -2.89 -2.18
N CYS A 45 -16.81 -2.46 -3.39
CA CYS A 45 -16.50 -3.35 -4.49
C CYS A 45 -15.39 -4.35 -4.11
N LEU A 46 -14.28 -3.86 -3.55
CA LEU A 46 -13.14 -4.68 -3.16
C LEU A 46 -13.45 -5.59 -1.97
N LEU A 47 -14.05 -5.07 -0.90
CA LEU A 47 -14.31 -5.84 0.32
C LEU A 47 -15.45 -6.85 0.16
N SER A 48 -16.31 -6.68 -0.85
CA SER A 48 -17.35 -7.65 -1.21
C SER A 48 -16.86 -8.72 -2.20
N ASP A 49 -15.66 -8.58 -2.77
CA ASP A 49 -15.08 -9.62 -3.63
C ASP A 49 -14.79 -10.88 -2.80
N THR A 50 -15.14 -12.07 -3.29
CA THR A 50 -14.87 -13.34 -2.61
C THR A 50 -13.39 -13.69 -2.53
N SER A 51 -12.56 -13.02 -3.32
CA SER A 51 -11.11 -13.23 -3.41
C SER A 51 -10.38 -12.61 -2.23
N GLU A 52 -9.57 -13.39 -1.54
CA GLU A 52 -8.74 -12.87 -0.44
C GLU A 52 -7.59 -12.00 -0.94
N ILE A 53 -7.01 -12.32 -2.09
CA ILE A 53 -5.88 -11.56 -2.64
C ILE A 53 -6.25 -11.08 -4.03
N VAL A 54 -6.30 -9.76 -4.18
CA VAL A 54 -6.68 -9.08 -5.42
C VAL A 54 -5.46 -8.32 -5.97
N LEU A 55 -5.08 -8.63 -7.21
CA LEU A 55 -4.09 -7.86 -7.98
C LEU A 55 -4.81 -7.07 -9.07
N LEU A 56 -4.70 -5.74 -9.00
CA LEU A 56 -5.20 -4.81 -10.00
C LEU A 56 -4.00 -4.20 -10.74
N THR A 57 -4.01 -4.28 -12.07
CA THR A 57 -3.07 -3.51 -12.89
C THR A 57 -3.77 -2.31 -13.52
N ALA A 58 -3.14 -1.14 -13.50
CA ALA A 58 -3.57 0.02 -14.27
C ALA A 58 -2.37 0.90 -14.65
N PRO A 59 -2.45 1.71 -15.72
CA PRO A 59 -1.35 2.58 -16.12
C PRO A 59 -0.95 3.59 -15.03
N ARG A 60 0.23 4.21 -15.20
CA ARG A 60 0.70 5.27 -14.29
C ARG A 60 -0.28 6.45 -14.28
N ALA A 61 -0.43 7.09 -13.12
CA ALA A 61 -1.34 8.20 -12.88
C ALA A 61 -2.86 7.89 -12.98
N PHE A 62 -3.28 6.62 -12.92
CA PHE A 62 -4.71 6.22 -12.88
C PHE A 62 -5.30 6.18 -11.45
N GLY A 63 -4.70 6.90 -10.50
CA GLY A 63 -5.23 7.04 -9.14
C GLY A 63 -5.03 5.83 -8.21
N LYS A 64 -4.20 4.85 -8.59
CA LYS A 64 -3.94 3.63 -7.79
C LYS A 64 -3.53 3.94 -6.35
N THR A 65 -2.50 4.77 -6.16
CA THR A 65 -1.98 5.15 -4.84
C THR A 65 -3.02 5.90 -4.01
N THR A 66 -3.80 6.80 -4.61
CA THR A 66 -4.89 7.49 -3.92
C THR A 66 -6.01 6.54 -3.51
N LEU A 67 -6.38 5.57 -4.35
CA LEU A 67 -7.34 4.52 -3.98
C LEU A 67 -6.80 3.62 -2.86
N MET A 68 -5.50 3.33 -2.87
CA MET A 68 -4.82 2.55 -1.83
C MET A 68 -4.87 3.27 -0.48
N ASP A 69 -4.48 4.55 -0.45
CA ASP A 69 -4.55 5.36 0.77
C ASP A 69 -6.00 5.52 1.25
N MET A 70 -6.95 5.76 0.33
CA MET A 70 -8.38 5.79 0.66
C MET A 70 -8.84 4.50 1.36
N LEU A 71 -8.46 3.34 0.84
CA LEU A 71 -8.75 2.06 1.49
C LEU A 71 -8.04 1.93 2.85
N LYS A 72 -6.77 2.34 2.95
CA LYS A 72 -6.02 2.35 4.22
C LYS A 72 -6.75 3.18 5.27
N GLN A 73 -7.16 4.42 4.96
CA GLN A 73 -7.88 5.29 5.89
C GLN A 73 -9.22 4.68 6.34
N PHE A 74 -9.95 4.03 5.43
CA PHE A 74 -11.19 3.33 5.76
C PHE A 74 -10.96 2.18 6.74
N LEU A 75 -9.92 1.37 6.50
CA LEU A 75 -9.53 0.23 7.35
C LEU A 75 -8.91 0.66 8.68
N LEU A 76 -8.39 1.87 8.78
CA LEU A 76 -7.98 2.48 10.05
C LEU A 76 -9.17 3.09 10.81
N GLY A 77 -10.39 3.04 10.25
CA GLY A 77 -11.60 3.52 10.89
C GLY A 77 -11.76 5.04 10.90
N GLN A 78 -11.11 5.76 9.98
CA GLN A 78 -11.15 7.23 9.91
C GLN A 78 -12.49 7.74 9.35
N LYS A 79 -13.57 7.57 10.11
CA LYS A 79 -14.95 7.84 9.66
C LYS A 79 -15.16 9.26 9.14
N SER A 80 -14.54 10.25 9.78
CA SER A 80 -14.68 11.67 9.40
C SER A 80 -14.19 11.97 7.99
N LEU A 81 -13.22 11.21 7.47
CA LEU A 81 -12.73 11.38 6.10
C LEU A 81 -13.75 10.96 5.04
N PHE A 82 -14.75 10.17 5.41
CA PHE A 82 -15.77 9.63 4.50
C PHE A 82 -17.14 10.29 4.67
N GLU A 83 -17.26 11.29 5.54
CA GLU A 83 -18.49 12.05 5.68
C GLU A 83 -18.90 12.69 4.34
N ASN A 84 -20.19 12.56 4.01
CA ASN A 84 -20.79 13.04 2.76
C ASN A 84 -20.29 12.34 1.47
N LEU A 85 -19.47 11.29 1.57
CA LEU A 85 -19.05 10.48 0.42
C LEU A 85 -20.02 9.31 0.19
N LYS A 86 -20.09 8.84 -1.06
CA LYS A 86 -21.00 7.77 -1.53
C LYS A 86 -20.95 6.53 -0.65
N ILE A 87 -19.76 6.08 -0.22
CA ILE A 87 -19.64 4.92 0.68
C ILE A 87 -20.37 5.12 2.03
N CYS A 88 -20.47 6.36 2.51
CA CYS A 88 -21.15 6.68 3.77
C CYS A 88 -22.65 6.92 3.55
N THR A 89 -23.00 7.67 2.50
CA THR A 89 -24.37 8.14 2.22
C THR A 89 -25.24 7.10 1.51
N GLU A 90 -24.68 6.35 0.56
CA GLU A 90 -25.40 5.34 -0.23
C GLU A 90 -25.28 3.94 0.40
N GLU A 91 -24.17 3.68 1.09
CA GLU A 91 -23.81 2.35 1.62
C GLU A 91 -23.73 2.31 3.16
N THR A 92 -24.61 3.04 3.84
CA THR A 92 -24.55 3.31 5.28
C THR A 92 -24.43 2.08 6.18
N GLN A 93 -25.14 0.98 5.86
CA GLN A 93 -25.05 -0.27 6.62
C GLN A 93 -23.67 -0.93 6.46
N PHE A 94 -23.16 -0.94 5.23
CA PHE A 94 -21.82 -1.45 4.93
C PHE A 94 -20.76 -0.60 5.62
N PHE A 95 -20.84 0.72 5.50
CA PHE A 95 -19.94 1.67 6.14
C PHE A 95 -19.85 1.46 7.65
N SER A 96 -21.00 1.40 8.33
CA SER A 96 -21.06 1.24 9.79
C SER A 96 -20.43 -0.07 10.27
N LYS A 97 -20.54 -1.13 9.47
CA LYS A 97 -20.00 -2.45 9.78
C LYS A 97 -18.49 -2.57 9.49
N HIS A 98 -18.02 -1.94 8.42
CA HIS A 98 -16.68 -2.18 7.87
C HIS A 98 -15.68 -1.05 8.11
N CYS A 99 -16.12 0.21 8.30
CA CYS A 99 -15.24 1.34 8.62
C CYS A 99 -14.91 1.35 10.12
N LYS A 100 -14.00 0.47 10.52
CA LYS A 100 -13.51 0.32 11.90
C LYS A 100 -12.02 0.02 11.88
N LEU A 101 -11.38 0.11 13.06
CA LEU A 101 -9.97 -0.18 13.19
C LEU A 101 -9.68 -1.65 12.88
N HIS A 102 -8.84 -1.87 11.87
CA HIS A 102 -8.26 -3.14 11.48
C HIS A 102 -6.73 -3.07 11.53
N PRO A 103 -6.03 -4.19 11.75
CA PRO A 103 -4.59 -4.25 11.49
C PRO A 103 -4.33 -4.14 9.99
N VAL A 104 -3.51 -3.16 9.59
CA VAL A 104 -3.18 -2.89 8.19
C VAL A 104 -1.67 -2.80 8.04
N ILE A 105 -1.10 -3.57 7.11
CA ILE A 105 0.26 -3.36 6.59
C ILE A 105 0.13 -2.66 5.25
N HIS A 106 0.80 -1.53 5.09
CA HIS A 106 0.92 -0.84 3.81
C HIS A 106 2.40 -0.73 3.43
N ILE A 107 2.76 -1.25 2.25
CA ILE A 107 4.09 -1.11 1.68
C ILE A 107 3.99 -0.49 0.30
N ASP A 108 4.73 0.60 0.11
CA ASP A 108 4.92 1.27 -1.17
C ASP A 108 6.27 0.87 -1.75
N LEU A 109 6.26 0.27 -2.94
CA LEU A 109 7.47 -0.14 -3.64
C LEU A 109 7.88 0.82 -4.76
N GLY A 110 7.19 1.95 -4.95
CA GLY A 110 7.40 2.84 -6.08
C GLY A 110 8.79 3.49 -6.13
N SER A 111 9.39 3.71 -4.97
CA SER A 111 10.77 4.21 -4.82
C SER A 111 11.82 3.10 -4.85
N VAL A 112 11.44 1.82 -4.90
CA VAL A 112 12.36 0.68 -4.90
C VAL A 112 12.88 0.49 -6.33
N ARG A 113 13.97 1.19 -6.64
CA ARG A 113 14.60 1.25 -7.96
C ARG A 113 16.12 1.17 -7.84
N GLY A 114 16.81 0.90 -8.94
CA GLY A 114 18.25 0.75 -8.95
C GLY A 114 18.75 0.07 -10.21
N SER A 115 20.05 0.18 -10.43
CA SER A 115 20.75 -0.34 -11.60
C SER A 115 21.27 -1.77 -11.43
N SER A 116 21.23 -2.31 -10.21
CA SER A 116 21.62 -3.68 -9.88
C SER A 116 20.71 -4.32 -8.83
N PHE A 117 20.75 -5.64 -8.73
CA PHE A 117 20.02 -6.39 -7.70
C PHE A 117 20.39 -5.93 -6.28
N ALA A 118 21.67 -5.60 -6.05
CA ALA A 118 22.14 -5.13 -4.75
C ALA A 118 21.52 -3.79 -4.33
N GLU A 119 21.45 -2.83 -5.26
CA GLU A 119 20.82 -1.53 -5.04
C GLU A 119 19.32 -1.66 -4.79
N VAL A 120 18.63 -2.44 -5.63
CA VAL A 120 17.18 -2.67 -5.49
C VAL A 120 16.87 -3.36 -4.16
N LYS A 121 17.67 -4.35 -3.75
CA LYS A 121 17.54 -5.00 -2.44
C LYS A 121 17.70 -3.99 -1.29
N GLN A 122 18.66 -3.08 -1.39
CA GLN A 122 18.85 -2.03 -0.38
C GLN A 122 17.62 -1.12 -0.29
N GLN A 123 17.08 -0.67 -1.43
CA GLN A 123 15.86 0.14 -1.44
C GLN A 123 14.65 -0.62 -0.92
N LEU A 124 14.55 -1.92 -1.21
CA LEU A 124 13.48 -2.76 -0.68
C LEU A 124 13.58 -2.89 0.84
N ALA A 125 14.80 -3.06 1.39
CA ALA A 125 15.02 -3.03 2.82
C ALA A 125 14.58 -1.70 3.44
N LEU A 126 14.79 -0.57 2.75
CA LEU A 126 14.29 0.72 3.20
C LEU A 126 12.76 0.81 3.16
N ALA A 127 12.09 0.30 2.12
CA ALA A 127 10.63 0.24 2.06
C ALA A 127 10.05 -0.60 3.21
N ILE A 128 10.67 -1.74 3.51
CA ILE A 128 10.34 -2.57 4.67
C ILE A 128 10.58 -1.80 5.98
N ASN A 129 11.70 -1.09 6.12
CA ASN A 129 11.98 -0.25 7.29
C ASN A 129 10.88 0.79 7.52
N TYR A 130 10.47 1.51 6.48
CA TYR A 130 9.39 2.49 6.56
C TYR A 130 8.08 1.84 7.00
N THR A 131 7.75 0.69 6.41
CA THR A 131 6.56 -0.11 6.78
C THR A 131 6.57 -0.48 8.26
N PHE A 132 7.67 -0.99 8.79
CA PHE A 132 7.80 -1.33 10.22
C PHE A 132 7.71 -0.10 11.13
N ARG A 133 8.25 1.04 10.68
CA ARG A 133 8.21 2.29 11.45
C ARG A 133 6.81 2.88 11.57
N GLU A 134 5.90 2.62 10.62
CA GLU A 134 4.47 2.97 10.79
C GLU A 134 3.85 2.28 12.02
N HIS A 135 4.44 1.17 12.46
CA HIS A 135 3.99 0.40 13.61
C HIS A 135 4.84 0.59 14.87
N SER A 136 5.56 1.72 14.99
CA SER A 136 6.39 2.01 16.16
C SER A 136 5.61 2.05 17.48
N TYR A 137 4.29 2.25 17.43
CA TYR A 137 3.40 2.21 18.59
C TYR A 137 3.35 0.84 19.28
N LEU A 138 3.80 -0.23 18.63
CA LEU A 138 3.87 -1.58 19.19
C LEU A 138 4.99 -1.76 20.20
N VAL A 139 5.96 -0.84 20.24
CA VAL A 139 7.11 -0.89 21.14
C VAL A 139 7.19 0.36 22.00
N LYS A 140 7.76 0.22 23.19
CA LYS A 140 8.07 1.33 24.09
C LYS A 140 9.50 1.21 24.58
N LYS A 141 10.11 2.35 24.88
CA LYS A 141 11.41 2.38 25.58
C LYS A 141 11.20 2.23 27.07
N THR A 142 12.00 1.37 27.69
CA THR A 142 12.09 1.21 29.15
C THR A 142 13.11 2.20 29.74
N ASP A 143 13.12 2.32 31.07
CA ASP A 143 13.99 3.27 31.78
C ASP A 143 15.49 2.99 31.57
N ASP A 144 15.86 1.73 31.29
CA ASP A 144 17.22 1.32 30.94
C ASP A 144 17.58 1.53 29.45
N GLY A 145 16.66 2.11 28.66
CA GLY A 145 16.85 2.41 27.25
C GLY A 145 16.62 1.23 26.30
N THR A 146 16.24 0.05 26.80
CA THR A 146 15.88 -1.10 25.96
C THR A 146 14.47 -0.97 25.38
N LEU A 147 14.15 -1.80 24.38
CA LEU A 147 12.79 -1.87 23.83
C LEU A 147 12.02 -3.00 24.50
N ALA A 148 10.78 -2.70 24.87
CA ALA A 148 9.79 -3.67 25.32
C ALA A 148 8.53 -3.58 24.46
N TRP A 149 7.77 -4.67 24.37
CA TRP A 149 6.48 -4.60 23.69
C TRP A 149 5.54 -3.70 24.48
N ALA A 150 4.82 -2.84 23.77
CA ALA A 150 3.81 -1.97 24.37
C ALA A 150 2.57 -2.76 24.83
N SER A 151 2.33 -3.94 24.24
CA SER A 151 1.17 -4.79 24.48
C SER A 151 1.51 -6.00 25.34
N ASP A 152 0.67 -6.27 26.36
CA ASP A 152 0.81 -7.44 27.23
C ASP A 152 0.74 -8.77 26.44
N LYS A 153 -0.12 -8.84 25.42
CA LYS A 153 -0.25 -10.01 24.53
C LYS A 153 1.07 -10.32 23.82
N LEU A 154 1.76 -9.30 23.35
CA LEU A 154 3.07 -9.45 22.71
C LEU A 154 4.14 -9.82 23.74
N ASN A 155 4.08 -9.29 24.97
CA ASN A 155 5.02 -9.62 26.05
C ASN A 155 4.96 -11.09 26.49
N ILE A 156 3.80 -11.74 26.41
CA ILE A 156 3.64 -13.17 26.73
C ILE A 156 3.81 -14.10 25.52
N SER A 157 3.96 -13.53 24.32
CA SER A 157 4.18 -14.30 23.09
C SER A 157 5.64 -14.76 22.95
N ASN A 158 5.87 -15.67 22.02
CA ASN A 158 7.20 -16.10 21.57
C ASN A 158 7.87 -15.13 20.59
N LEU A 159 7.23 -13.99 20.27
CA LEU A 159 7.74 -13.00 19.33
C LEU A 159 8.89 -12.19 19.92
N LYS A 160 10.03 -12.20 19.22
CA LYS A 160 11.25 -11.54 19.67
C LYS A 160 11.24 -10.07 19.27
N ILE A 161 11.26 -9.18 20.25
CA ILE A 161 11.35 -7.73 20.00
C ILE A 161 12.60 -7.33 19.22
N ALA A 162 13.73 -8.02 19.43
CA ALA A 162 14.96 -7.81 18.66
C ALA A 162 14.75 -8.03 17.14
N SER A 163 13.84 -8.94 16.76
CA SER A 163 13.47 -9.15 15.36
C SER A 163 12.64 -8.00 14.78
N PHE A 164 11.89 -7.27 15.61
CA PHE A 164 11.17 -6.07 15.18
C PHE A 164 12.12 -4.87 15.12
N GLU A 165 12.95 -4.69 16.15
CA GLU A 165 13.93 -3.62 16.24
C GLU A 165 14.87 -3.59 15.03
N LYS A 166 15.37 -4.74 14.57
CA LYS A 166 16.28 -4.80 13.40
C LYS A 166 15.64 -4.25 12.12
N PHE A 167 14.31 -4.28 11.99
CA PHE A 167 13.60 -3.68 10.85
C PHE A 167 13.31 -2.19 11.07
N CYS A 168 13.13 -1.73 12.31
CA CYS A 168 12.95 -0.30 12.61
C CYS A 168 14.26 0.50 12.52
N ASP A 169 15.39 -0.13 12.82
CA ASP A 169 16.72 0.46 12.67
C ASP A 169 17.14 0.45 11.20
N ARG A 170 17.38 1.64 10.64
CA ARG A 170 17.67 1.81 9.21
C ARG A 170 18.97 1.12 8.80
N GLU A 171 20.03 1.25 9.60
CA GLU A 171 21.35 0.71 9.28
C GLU A 171 21.36 -0.82 9.39
N LYS A 172 20.72 -1.36 10.43
CA LYS A 172 20.56 -2.82 10.57
C LYS A 172 19.71 -3.38 9.44
N CYS A 173 18.62 -2.69 9.07
CA CYS A 173 17.67 -3.18 8.08
C CYS A 173 18.30 -3.36 6.69
N ILE A 174 19.09 -2.38 6.22
CA ILE A 174 19.76 -2.47 4.90
C ILE A 174 20.82 -3.58 4.83
N MET A 175 21.34 -4.03 5.98
CA MET A 175 22.32 -5.10 6.08
C MET A 175 21.70 -6.49 6.27
N LEU A 176 20.37 -6.58 6.32
CA LEU A 176 19.68 -7.86 6.49
C LEU A 176 19.87 -8.76 5.27
N ARG A 177 19.90 -10.06 5.55
CA ARG A 177 19.98 -11.08 4.51
C ARG A 177 18.66 -11.16 3.77
N GLU A 178 18.69 -11.68 2.54
CA GLU A 178 17.50 -11.86 1.72
C GLU A 178 16.42 -12.69 2.41
N ALA A 179 16.82 -13.74 3.14
CA ALA A 179 15.89 -14.56 3.91
C ALA A 179 15.13 -13.75 4.98
N ASP A 180 15.81 -12.81 5.65
CA ASP A 180 15.19 -11.93 6.64
C ASP A 180 14.19 -10.98 5.97
N LEU A 181 14.56 -10.38 4.83
CA LEU A 181 13.68 -9.48 4.07
C LEU A 181 12.46 -10.22 3.48
N LYS A 182 12.65 -11.43 2.93
CA LYS A 182 11.59 -12.29 2.36
C LYS A 182 10.50 -12.69 3.37
N HIS A 183 10.82 -12.73 4.66
CA HIS A 183 9.86 -13.09 5.73
C HIS A 183 9.43 -11.89 6.58
N SER A 184 9.86 -10.68 6.22
CA SER A 184 9.65 -9.47 7.04
C SER A 184 8.17 -9.16 7.26
N LEU A 185 7.36 -9.11 6.20
CA LEU A 185 5.94 -8.80 6.32
C LEU A 185 5.12 -9.94 6.92
N HIS A 186 5.57 -11.19 6.76
CA HIS A 186 4.98 -12.33 7.49
C HIS A 186 5.15 -12.13 9.00
N PHE A 187 6.37 -11.85 9.46
CA PHE A 187 6.63 -11.55 10.86
C PHE A 187 5.83 -10.33 11.34
N LEU A 188 5.77 -9.25 10.57
CA LEU A 188 4.96 -8.08 10.94
C LEU A 188 3.47 -8.42 11.06
N SER A 189 2.94 -9.27 10.17
CA SER A 189 1.55 -9.70 10.24
C SER A 189 1.25 -10.56 11.48
N GLU A 190 2.19 -11.41 11.90
CA GLU A 190 2.07 -12.19 13.14
C GLU A 190 2.07 -11.28 14.38
N VAL A 191 2.94 -10.27 14.40
CA VAL A 191 2.98 -9.25 15.47
C VAL A 191 1.65 -8.49 15.54
N LEU A 192 1.14 -8.01 14.40
CA LEU A 192 -0.13 -7.29 14.35
C LEU A 192 -1.31 -8.18 14.74
N HIS A 193 -1.37 -9.40 14.22
CA HIS A 193 -2.41 -10.36 14.59
C HIS A 193 -2.38 -10.65 16.09
N THR A 194 -1.21 -10.85 16.69
CA THR A 194 -1.09 -11.08 18.14
C THR A 194 -1.54 -9.86 18.96
N HIS A 195 -1.25 -8.65 18.48
CA HIS A 195 -1.65 -7.42 19.17
C HIS A 195 -3.17 -7.17 19.10
N TYR A 196 -3.74 -7.23 17.90
CA TYR A 196 -5.13 -6.89 17.61
C TYR A 196 -6.10 -8.07 17.78
N GLU A 197 -5.61 -9.31 17.81
CA GLU A 197 -6.41 -10.54 17.73
C GLU A 197 -7.34 -10.56 16.50
N GLU A 198 -6.86 -9.99 15.40
CA GLU A 198 -7.56 -9.94 14.12
C GLU A 198 -6.58 -10.20 12.97
N ASP A 199 -7.04 -10.87 11.92
CA ASP A 199 -6.30 -11.05 10.68
C ASP A 199 -6.06 -9.71 9.96
N VAL A 200 -4.90 -9.63 9.32
CA VAL A 200 -4.27 -8.40 8.82
C VAL A 200 -4.65 -8.12 7.37
N PHE A 201 -4.97 -6.86 7.07
CA PHE A 201 -5.05 -6.38 5.70
C PHE A 201 -3.66 -6.02 5.18
N VAL A 202 -3.31 -6.48 3.97
CA VAL A 202 -2.01 -6.17 3.36
C VAL A 202 -2.19 -5.41 2.05
N LEU A 203 -1.70 -4.19 2.03
CA LEU A 203 -1.80 -3.25 0.92
C LEU A 203 -0.41 -3.08 0.30
N ILE A 204 -0.24 -3.45 -0.98
CA ILE A 204 1.04 -3.41 -1.68
C ILE A 204 0.90 -2.52 -2.91
N ASP A 205 1.51 -1.34 -2.88
CA ASP A 205 1.48 -0.40 -3.99
C ASP A 205 2.75 -0.51 -4.85
N GLU A 206 2.59 -0.18 -6.13
CA GLU A 206 3.62 -0.25 -7.16
C GLU A 206 4.47 -1.54 -7.13
N TYR A 207 3.80 -2.70 -6.98
CA TYR A 207 4.47 -3.99 -6.80
C TYR A 207 5.54 -4.30 -7.87
N ASP A 208 5.32 -3.84 -9.09
CA ASP A 208 6.17 -4.07 -10.24
C ASP A 208 7.39 -3.14 -10.32
N ALA A 209 7.42 -2.04 -9.55
CA ALA A 209 8.47 -1.04 -9.60
C ALA A 209 9.90 -1.58 -9.45
N PRO A 210 10.21 -2.55 -8.55
CA PRO A 210 11.57 -3.09 -8.41
C PRO A 210 12.08 -3.79 -9.67
N ALA A 211 11.22 -4.55 -10.35
CA ALA A 211 11.60 -5.28 -11.57
C ALA A 211 11.55 -4.36 -12.80
N VAL A 212 10.52 -3.52 -12.90
CA VAL A 212 10.35 -2.55 -13.99
C VAL A 212 11.49 -1.54 -13.99
N GLY A 213 11.92 -1.06 -12.83
CA GLY A 213 13.08 -0.18 -12.68
C GLY A 213 14.31 -0.76 -13.39
N LEU A 214 14.71 -1.98 -13.05
CA LEU A 214 15.87 -2.65 -13.67
C LEU A 214 15.74 -2.87 -15.18
N VAL A 215 14.52 -3.13 -15.69
CA VAL A 215 14.29 -3.32 -17.13
C VAL A 215 14.49 -2.03 -17.93
N PHE A 216 14.06 -0.89 -17.37
CA PHE A 216 14.08 0.40 -18.06
C PHE A 216 15.28 1.28 -17.70
N GLU A 217 15.92 1.04 -16.56
CA GLU A 217 17.19 1.66 -16.18
C GLU A 217 18.36 0.94 -16.86
N SER A 218 19.52 1.59 -16.95
CA SER A 218 20.71 0.99 -17.55
C SER A 218 21.29 -0.10 -16.65
N CYS A 219 20.65 -1.26 -16.60
CA CYS A 219 21.11 -2.42 -15.82
C CYS A 219 22.29 -3.10 -16.54
N PRO A 220 23.50 -3.11 -15.95
CA PRO A 220 24.67 -3.69 -16.60
C PRO A 220 24.59 -5.22 -16.72
N ASN A 221 23.94 -5.87 -15.75
CA ASN A 221 23.82 -7.33 -15.68
C ASN A 221 22.36 -7.77 -15.82
N LYS A 222 21.99 -8.35 -16.97
CA LYS A 222 20.61 -8.79 -17.22
C LYS A 222 20.14 -9.90 -16.27
N ASP A 223 21.05 -10.66 -15.67
CA ASP A 223 20.70 -11.70 -14.70
C ASP A 223 20.05 -11.10 -13.43
N ASP A 224 20.33 -9.84 -13.11
CA ASP A 224 19.75 -9.14 -11.96
C ASP A 224 18.23 -9.00 -12.07
N ILE A 225 17.68 -8.94 -13.30
CA ILE A 225 16.23 -8.93 -13.55
C ILE A 225 15.61 -10.28 -13.13
N GLY A 226 16.31 -11.39 -13.36
CA GLY A 226 15.90 -12.71 -12.90
C GLY A 226 15.91 -12.80 -11.38
N LEU A 227 17.02 -12.35 -10.77
CA LEU A 227 17.21 -12.36 -9.32
C LEU A 227 16.14 -11.55 -8.57
N ILE A 228 15.82 -10.35 -9.05
CA ILE A 228 14.76 -9.54 -8.43
C ILE A 228 13.38 -10.18 -8.59
N ASN A 229 13.09 -10.75 -9.76
CA ASN A 229 11.81 -11.40 -9.99
C ASN A 229 11.63 -12.61 -9.06
N ASP A 230 12.67 -13.42 -8.89
CA ASP A 230 12.65 -14.56 -7.97
C ASP A 230 12.59 -14.11 -6.51
N PHE A 231 13.28 -13.02 -6.14
CA PHE A 231 13.12 -12.41 -4.83
C PHE A 231 11.66 -12.00 -4.57
N LEU A 232 11.04 -11.26 -5.51
CA LEU A 232 9.67 -10.78 -5.37
C LEU A 232 8.65 -11.92 -5.34
N LYS A 233 8.89 -13.01 -6.09
CA LYS A 233 8.06 -14.23 -5.99
C LYS A 233 8.05 -14.78 -4.57
N ASP A 234 9.23 -14.97 -3.99
CA ASP A 234 9.35 -15.54 -2.64
C ASP A 234 8.78 -14.58 -1.58
N PHE A 235 9.08 -13.29 -1.70
CA PHE A 235 8.55 -12.26 -0.81
C PHE A 235 7.03 -12.24 -0.81
N MET A 236 6.39 -12.29 -1.99
CA MET A 236 4.93 -12.32 -2.12
C MET A 236 4.35 -13.66 -1.64
N ALA A 237 5.02 -14.77 -1.90
CA ALA A 237 4.59 -16.08 -1.45
C ALA A 237 4.57 -16.17 0.09
N ASN A 238 5.65 -15.74 0.74
CA ASN A 238 5.75 -15.72 2.21
C ASN A 238 4.79 -14.72 2.85
N THR A 239 4.59 -13.56 2.21
CA THR A 239 3.71 -12.50 2.74
C THR A 239 2.23 -12.86 2.60
N LEU A 240 1.82 -13.48 1.48
CA LEU A 240 0.41 -13.60 1.12
C LEU A 240 -0.08 -15.04 0.99
N LYS A 241 0.72 -15.96 0.45
CA LYS A 241 0.25 -17.33 0.13
C LYS A 241 0.41 -18.29 1.31
N PHE A 242 1.53 -18.18 2.02
CA PHE A 242 1.90 -19.04 3.15
C PHE A 242 1.77 -18.31 4.48
N ASN A 243 0.77 -17.43 4.58
CA ASN A 243 0.56 -16.57 5.72
C ASN A 243 -0.89 -16.66 6.18
N ASP A 244 -1.10 -17.33 7.31
CA ASP A 244 -2.42 -17.55 7.86
C ASP A 244 -2.99 -16.31 8.54
N PHE A 245 -2.15 -15.33 8.86
CA PHE A 245 -2.56 -14.07 9.52
C PHE A 245 -3.20 -13.07 8.55
N ILE A 246 -3.30 -13.37 7.25
CA ILE A 246 -3.86 -12.43 6.27
C ILE A 246 -5.36 -12.56 6.20
N LYS A 247 -6.06 -11.43 6.30
CA LYS A 247 -7.50 -11.34 6.07
C LYS A 247 -7.83 -11.13 4.60
N ARG A 248 -7.16 -10.15 4.02
CA ARG A 248 -7.32 -9.73 2.62
C ARG A 248 -6.12 -8.91 2.18
N SER A 249 -5.82 -8.94 0.89
CA SER A 249 -4.78 -8.10 0.29
C SER A 249 -5.24 -7.45 -1.00
N LEU A 250 -4.80 -6.20 -1.18
CA LEU A 250 -4.87 -5.47 -2.43
C LEU A 250 -3.46 -5.18 -2.91
N ILE A 251 -3.19 -5.53 -4.17
CA ILE A 251 -1.93 -5.26 -4.85
C ILE A 251 -2.22 -4.37 -6.04
N PHE A 252 -1.52 -3.25 -6.14
CA PHE A 252 -1.50 -2.40 -7.32
C PHE A 252 -0.17 -2.53 -8.06
N ALA A 253 -0.25 -2.53 -9.39
CA ALA A 253 0.91 -2.56 -10.27
C ALA A 253 0.59 -1.87 -11.62
N CYS A 254 1.60 -1.53 -12.42
CA CYS A 254 1.39 -1.18 -13.83
C CYS A 254 1.40 -2.42 -14.73
N VAL A 255 2.29 -3.38 -14.46
CA VAL A 255 2.39 -4.64 -15.19
C VAL A 255 2.32 -5.84 -14.26
N ARG A 256 1.89 -6.99 -14.79
CA ARG A 256 1.94 -8.26 -14.08
C ARG A 256 3.31 -8.90 -14.28
N LEU A 257 4.05 -9.12 -13.19
CA LEU A 257 5.29 -9.89 -13.22
C LEU A 257 5.01 -11.39 -13.42
N ALA A 258 5.80 -12.03 -14.27
CA ALA A 258 5.64 -13.44 -14.62
C ALA A 258 6.12 -14.35 -13.47
N GLY A 259 5.34 -15.38 -13.15
CA GLY A 259 5.69 -16.40 -12.16
C GLY A 259 5.35 -16.04 -10.70
N SER A 260 5.19 -14.76 -10.34
CA SER A 260 4.81 -14.31 -8.98
C SER A 260 3.47 -14.82 -8.48
N PHE A 261 2.63 -15.31 -9.39
CA PHE A 261 1.25 -15.65 -9.11
C PHE A 261 0.86 -17.09 -9.49
N SER A 262 1.76 -17.85 -10.13
CA SER A 262 1.54 -19.25 -10.53
C SER A 262 1.97 -20.20 -9.41
N GLY A 263 1.14 -21.21 -9.11
CA GLY A 263 1.46 -22.27 -8.14
C GLY A 263 0.23 -22.76 -7.37
N ASP A 264 0.28 -24.02 -6.94
CA ASP A 264 -0.77 -24.75 -6.21
C ASP A 264 -0.78 -24.37 -4.71
N ALA A 265 -0.93 -23.06 -4.45
CA ALA A 265 -0.82 -22.48 -3.12
C ALA A 265 -2.15 -22.44 -2.37
N ALA A 266 -2.07 -22.39 -1.04
CA ALA A 266 -3.24 -22.31 -0.15
C ALA A 266 -4.18 -21.13 -0.45
N ARG A 267 -3.63 -20.02 -0.98
CA ARG A 267 -4.38 -18.83 -1.37
C ARG A 267 -4.07 -18.44 -2.81
N VAL A 268 -5.14 -18.19 -3.59
CA VAL A 268 -5.05 -17.84 -5.01
C VAL A 268 -5.07 -16.33 -5.19
N ILE A 269 -4.10 -15.81 -5.92
CA ILE A 269 -4.04 -14.39 -6.28
C ILE A 269 -4.91 -14.16 -7.51
N ARG A 270 -5.98 -13.39 -7.33
CA ARG A 270 -6.96 -13.10 -8.38
C ARG A 270 -6.55 -11.82 -9.10
N TYR A 271 -6.24 -11.97 -10.38
CA TYR A 271 -5.73 -10.90 -11.22
C TYR A 271 -6.84 -10.30 -12.08
N TYR A 272 -7.02 -8.98 -11.96
CA TYR A 272 -7.91 -8.20 -12.82
C TYR A 272 -7.07 -7.19 -13.63
N PRO A 273 -6.88 -7.45 -14.94
CA PRO A 273 -6.19 -6.52 -15.82
C PRO A 273 -6.97 -5.20 -15.97
N PHE A 274 -6.25 -4.14 -16.36
CA PHE A 274 -6.85 -2.84 -16.58
C PHE A 274 -7.96 -2.92 -17.62
N LEU A 275 -9.14 -2.39 -17.30
CA LEU A 275 -10.36 -2.39 -18.12
C LEU A 275 -10.92 -3.77 -18.50
N SER A 276 -10.30 -4.88 -18.09
CA SER A 276 -10.83 -6.22 -18.36
C SER A 276 -12.01 -6.59 -17.46
N ASP A 277 -12.05 -6.06 -16.23
CA ASP A 277 -13.12 -6.32 -15.28
C ASP A 277 -13.95 -5.05 -15.03
N LEU A 278 -15.21 -5.09 -15.48
CA LEU A 278 -16.14 -3.97 -15.37
C LEU A 278 -16.48 -3.60 -13.92
N ARG A 279 -16.18 -4.47 -12.95
CA ARG A 279 -16.36 -4.14 -11.52
C ARG A 279 -15.35 -3.11 -11.04
N TYR A 280 -14.10 -3.20 -11.51
CA TYR A 280 -13.01 -2.32 -11.08
C TYR A 280 -12.74 -1.16 -12.04
N ALA A 281 -13.08 -1.32 -13.32
CA ALA A 281 -12.83 -0.30 -14.35
C ALA A 281 -13.32 1.12 -13.99
N PRO A 282 -14.52 1.32 -13.40
CA PRO A 282 -15.01 2.67 -13.08
C PRO A 282 -14.15 3.42 -12.06
N TYR A 283 -13.35 2.71 -11.26
CA TYR A 283 -12.56 3.33 -10.20
C TYR A 283 -11.16 3.74 -10.67
N LEU A 284 -10.65 3.18 -11.76
CA LEU A 284 -9.27 3.39 -12.22
C LEU A 284 -9.21 4.43 -13.34
N GLY A 285 -8.79 5.66 -13.02
CA GLY A 285 -8.82 6.81 -13.94
C GLY A 285 -10.23 7.34 -14.19
N PHE A 286 -10.37 8.53 -14.79
CA PHE A 286 -11.68 9.15 -14.98
C PHE A 286 -12.53 8.42 -16.03
N THR A 287 -13.83 8.34 -15.78
CA THR A 287 -14.82 7.91 -16.76
C THR A 287 -15.32 9.09 -17.58
N ASP A 288 -15.94 8.83 -18.73
CA ASP A 288 -16.48 9.90 -19.59
C ASP A 288 -17.50 10.77 -18.83
N GLU A 289 -18.36 10.17 -17.99
CA GLU A 289 -19.35 10.89 -17.18
C GLU A 289 -18.74 11.80 -16.12
N GLU A 290 -17.49 11.53 -15.69
CA GLU A 290 -16.79 12.30 -14.67
C GLU A 290 -16.04 13.52 -15.26
N VAL A 291 -15.88 13.59 -16.58
CA VAL A 291 -15.13 14.64 -17.28
C VAL A 291 -16.03 15.52 -18.16
N MET A 292 -17.21 15.04 -18.55
CA MET A 292 -18.19 15.76 -19.38
C MET A 292 -18.98 16.84 -18.66
#